data_AF-A0A3D5VBT9-F1
#
_entry.id   AF-A0A3D5VBT9-F1
#
_cell.length_a   1.000
_cell.length_b   1.000
_cell.length_c   1.000
_cell.angle_alpha   90.00
_cell.angle_beta   90.00
_cell.angle_gamma   90.00
#
_symmetry.space_group_name_H-M   'P 1'
#
loop_
_entity.id
_entity.type
_entity.pdbx_description
1 polymer ?
#
loop_
_entity_poly.entity_id
_entity_poly.type
_entity_poly.pdbx_seq_one_letter_code
_entity_poly.pdbx_strand_id
1 'polypeptide(L)'
;MGLKKLNAVLQKNLEDLRESGRDKGPEMIIEKIIKAQGDKGPRYIINGHGDKEFIKMNANSYLGMSMLPEVIEAEEKAAHKYGVGPGAVRFISGTHRPHIDLETKLAEFHGKEAAMLFSSAYVTSMGVI
;
A
#
# COMPACT_ATOMS: atom_id res chain seq x y z
N MET A 1 -10.89 -37.28 -5.83
CA MET A 1 -10.54 -37.72 -4.46
C MET A 1 -9.58 -36.74 -3.75
N GLY A 2 -8.56 -36.19 -4.42
CA GLY A 2 -7.61 -35.23 -3.82
C GLY A 2 -8.22 -33.91 -3.34
N LEU A 3 -9.05 -33.25 -4.16
CA LEU A 3 -9.70 -31.98 -3.79
C LEU A 3 -10.57 -32.09 -2.52
N LYS A 4 -11.26 -33.22 -2.33
CA LYS A 4 -12.06 -33.45 -1.11
C LYS A 4 -11.19 -33.49 0.14
N LYS A 5 -10.01 -34.12 0.07
CA LYS A 5 -9.06 -34.17 1.19
C LYS A 5 -8.44 -32.80 1.47
N LEU A 6 -8.04 -32.07 0.43
CA LEU A 6 -7.51 -30.71 0.56
C LEU A 6 -8.54 -29.77 1.20
N ASN A 7 -9.79 -29.79 0.71
CA ASN A 7 -10.86 -28.97 1.26
C ASN A 7 -11.13 -29.27 2.73
N ALA A 8 -11.12 -30.56 3.13
CA ALA A 8 -11.30 -30.93 4.53
C ALA A 8 -10.19 -30.37 5.43
N VAL A 9 -8.93 -30.42 4.98
CA VAL A 9 -7.79 -29.83 5.73
C VAL A 9 -7.90 -28.30 5.81
N LEU A 10 -8.24 -27.65 4.70
CA LEU A 10 -8.42 -26.19 4.68
C LEU A 10 -9.58 -25.74 5.57
N GLN A 11 -10.71 -26.46 5.56
CA GLN A 11 -11.84 -26.13 6.43
C GLN A 11 -11.49 -26.29 7.90
N LYS A 12 -10.83 -27.39 8.28
CA LYS A 12 -10.35 -27.57 9.64
C LYS A 12 -9.43 -26.42 10.09
N ASN A 13 -8.48 -26.02 9.25
CA ASN A 13 -7.60 -24.88 9.57
C ASN A 13 -8.37 -23.56 9.75
N LEU A 14 -9.43 -23.33 8.96
CA LEU A 14 -10.29 -22.15 9.10
C LEU A 14 -11.12 -22.19 10.38
N GLU A 15 -11.63 -23.37 10.75
CA GLU A 15 -12.32 -23.60 12.02
C GLU A 15 -11.39 -23.32 13.20
N ASP A 16 -10.17 -23.89 13.18
CA ASP A 16 -9.16 -23.66 14.21
C ASP A 16 -8.82 -22.15 14.35
N LEU A 17 -8.73 -21.41 13.24
CA LEU A 17 -8.50 -19.96 13.26
C LEU A 17 -9.66 -19.20 13.91
N ARG A 18 -10.91 -19.58 13.60
CA ARG A 18 -12.12 -18.97 14.18
C ARG A 18 -12.27 -19.28 15.66
N GLU A 19 -12.10 -20.54 16.05
CA GLU A 19 -12.19 -20.97 17.45
C GLU A 19 -11.12 -20.30 18.32
N SER A 20 -9.93 -20.09 17.77
CA SER A 20 -8.84 -19.39 18.46
C SER A 20 -8.90 -17.86 18.36
N GLY A 21 -9.88 -17.29 17.65
CA GLY A 21 -10.04 -15.84 17.46
C GLY A 21 -8.89 -15.16 16.69
N ARG A 22 -8.16 -15.93 15.87
CA ARG A 22 -7.06 -15.44 15.02
C ARG A 22 -7.51 -15.20 13.58
N ASP A 23 -8.74 -15.54 13.26
CA ASP A 23 -9.30 -15.24 11.96
C ASP A 23 -9.41 -13.73 11.77
N LYS A 24 -9.17 -13.30 10.54
CA LYS A 24 -9.23 -11.89 10.19
C LYS A 24 -10.70 -11.51 10.00
N GLY A 25 -11.17 -10.53 10.77
CA GLY A 25 -12.50 -9.95 10.60
C GLY A 25 -12.68 -9.24 9.26
N PRO A 26 -13.92 -8.84 8.91
CA PRO A 26 -14.19 -8.08 7.70
C PRO A 26 -13.45 -6.74 7.71
N GLU A 27 -13.04 -6.30 6.52
CA GLU A 27 -12.36 -5.02 6.34
C GLU A 27 -13.32 -3.84 6.49
N MET A 28 -12.82 -2.75 7.07
CA MET A 28 -13.54 -1.48 7.09
C MET A 28 -13.33 -0.76 5.76
N ILE A 29 -14.38 -0.64 4.97
CA ILE A 29 -14.32 -0.02 3.63
C ILE A 29 -14.45 1.50 3.78
N ILE A 30 -13.43 2.23 3.33
CA ILE A 30 -13.45 3.70 3.29
C ILE A 30 -14.11 4.14 1.97
N GLU A 31 -15.25 4.81 2.07
CA GLU A 31 -16.00 5.31 0.91
C GLU A 31 -15.52 6.70 0.48
N LYS A 32 -15.15 7.53 1.46
CA LYS A 32 -14.75 8.91 1.21
C LYS A 32 -13.77 9.40 2.26
N ILE A 33 -12.84 10.24 1.82
CA ILE A 33 -11.92 10.96 2.69
C ILE A 33 -12.22 12.46 2.55
N ILE A 34 -12.50 13.10 3.68
CA ILE A 34 -12.67 14.54 3.79
C ILE A 34 -11.32 15.11 4.24
N LYS A 35 -10.80 16.06 3.44
CA LYS A 35 -9.53 16.75 3.74
C LYS A 35 -9.62 17.47 5.10
N ALA A 36 -8.46 17.68 5.73
CA ALA A 36 -8.38 18.49 6.93
C ALA A 36 -8.93 19.91 6.69
N GLN A 37 -9.65 20.47 7.67
CA GLN A 37 -10.28 21.79 7.60
C GLN A 37 -10.25 22.45 8.99
N GLY A 38 -9.69 23.67 9.07
CA GLY A 38 -9.52 24.38 10.34
C GLY A 38 -8.79 23.51 11.37
N ASP A 39 -9.38 23.38 12.56
CA ASP A 39 -8.82 22.59 13.67
C ASP A 39 -9.10 21.07 13.55
N LYS A 40 -9.75 20.61 12.47
CA LYS A 40 -10.04 19.20 12.23
C LYS A 40 -9.03 18.61 11.25
N GLY A 41 -8.30 17.58 11.69
CA GLY A 41 -7.58 16.68 10.78
C GLY A 41 -8.52 15.92 9.82
N PRO A 42 -7.99 15.09 8.91
CA PRO A 42 -8.80 14.36 7.94
C PRO A 42 -9.91 13.53 8.59
N ARG A 43 -11.03 13.37 7.87
CA ARG A 43 -12.17 12.54 8.29
C ARG A 43 -12.47 11.47 7.25
N TYR A 44 -12.94 10.33 7.73
CA TYR A 44 -13.17 9.14 6.91
C TYR A 44 -14.63 8.72 7.03
N ILE A 45 -15.29 8.55 5.89
CA ILE A 45 -16.63 7.97 5.81
C ILE A 45 -16.46 6.48 5.54
N ILE A 46 -17.08 5.66 6.38
CA ILE A 46 -16.95 4.20 6.35
C ILE A 46 -18.26 3.60 5.86
N ASN A 47 -18.16 2.63 4.95
CA ASN A 47 -19.30 1.88 4.44
C ASN A 47 -20.15 1.31 5.60
N GLY A 48 -21.48 1.39 5.47
CA GLY A 48 -22.41 0.90 6.49
C GLY A 48 -22.63 1.84 7.68
N HIS A 49 -21.95 3.00 7.74
CA HIS A 49 -22.09 3.96 8.85
C HIS A 49 -22.72 5.31 8.45
N GLY A 50 -23.32 5.41 7.26
CA GLY A 50 -23.93 6.65 6.75
C GLY A 50 -22.90 7.78 6.65
N ASP A 51 -23.30 9.01 7.00
CA ASP A 51 -22.43 10.20 6.96
C ASP A 51 -21.57 10.41 8.22
N LYS A 52 -21.44 9.39 9.06
CA LYS A 52 -20.63 9.50 10.28
C LYS A 52 -19.15 9.68 9.94
N GLU A 53 -18.57 10.76 10.44
CA GLU A 53 -17.15 11.07 10.29
C GLU A 53 -16.29 10.32 11.33
N PHE A 54 -15.32 9.55 10.86
CA PHE A 54 -14.33 8.85 11.69
C PHE A 54 -12.94 9.48 11.59
N ILE A 55 -12.13 9.25 12.62
CA ILE A 55 -10.69 9.54 12.61
C ILE A 55 -9.94 8.21 12.49
N LYS A 56 -9.00 8.14 11.54
CA LYS A 56 -8.17 6.95 11.33
C LYS A 56 -6.93 7.00 12.23
N MET A 57 -6.91 6.16 13.28
CA MET A 57 -5.83 6.11 14.28
C MET A 57 -4.93 4.85 14.16
N ASN A 58 -5.08 4.07 13.09
CA ASN A 58 -4.38 2.80 12.85
C ASN A 58 -3.62 2.80 11.51
N ALA A 59 -3.18 3.96 11.04
CA ALA A 59 -2.51 4.09 9.74
C ALA A 59 -1.01 4.34 9.89
N ASN A 60 -0.25 3.81 8.93
CA ASN A 60 1.20 4.06 8.80
C ASN A 60 1.53 5.31 7.97
N SER A 61 0.52 6.15 7.65
CA SER A 61 0.72 7.42 6.93
C SER A 61 1.00 8.55 7.94
N TYR A 62 2.18 8.50 8.55
CA TYR A 62 2.55 9.32 9.71
C TYR A 62 2.50 10.83 9.43
N LEU A 63 2.95 11.24 8.24
CA LEU A 63 3.04 12.65 7.85
C LEU A 63 1.87 13.10 6.97
N GLY A 64 0.90 12.23 6.69
CA GLY A 64 -0.24 12.56 5.83
C GLY A 64 0.12 12.88 4.38
N MET A 65 1.33 12.50 3.92
CA MET A 65 1.87 12.88 2.61
C MET A 65 0.98 12.49 1.43
N SER A 66 0.21 11.40 1.54
CA SER A 66 -0.72 10.94 0.51
C SER A 66 -1.88 11.90 0.21
N MET A 67 -2.07 12.95 1.04
CA MET A 67 -3.12 13.95 0.87
C MET A 67 -2.58 15.30 0.36
N LEU A 68 -1.25 15.41 0.22
CA LEU A 68 -0.60 16.62 -0.23
C LEU A 68 -0.90 16.86 -1.72
N PRO A 69 -1.40 18.06 -2.10
CA PRO A 69 -1.73 18.37 -3.49
C PRO A 69 -0.58 18.11 -4.47
N GLU A 70 0.65 18.44 -4.08
CA GLU A 70 1.84 18.27 -4.90
C GLU A 70 2.20 16.79 -5.14
N VAL A 71 1.88 15.89 -4.21
CA VAL A 71 2.09 14.45 -4.37
C VAL A 71 1.07 13.87 -5.33
N ILE A 72 -0.20 14.25 -5.16
CA ILE A 72 -1.30 13.83 -6.06
C ILE A 72 -1.02 14.31 -7.49
N GLU A 73 -0.64 15.57 -7.66
CA GLU A 73 -0.34 16.15 -8.97
C GLU A 73 0.89 15.46 -9.63
N ALA A 74 1.92 15.11 -8.85
CA ALA A 74 3.06 14.36 -9.36
C ALA A 74 2.67 12.95 -9.84
N GLU A 75 1.79 12.27 -9.10
CA GLU A 75 1.26 10.95 -9.46
C GLU A 75 0.42 11.03 -10.75
N GLU A 76 -0.51 11.98 -10.85
CA GLU A 76 -1.33 12.21 -12.05
C GLU A 76 -0.47 12.48 -13.29
N LYS A 77 0.51 13.38 -13.18
CA LYS A 77 1.44 13.70 -14.28
C LYS A 77 2.25 12.48 -14.70
N ALA A 78 2.73 11.68 -13.75
CA ALA A 78 3.48 10.46 -14.05
C ALA A 78 2.60 9.43 -14.76
N ALA A 79 1.37 9.20 -14.29
CA ALA A 79 0.43 8.28 -14.90
C ALA A 79 0.07 8.67 -16.34
N HIS A 80 -0.16 9.96 -16.60
CA HIS A 80 -0.40 10.45 -17.96
C HIS A 80 0.81 10.31 -18.88
N LYS A 81 2.02 10.47 -18.35
CA LYS A 81 3.26 10.41 -19.14
C LYS A 81 3.74 8.98 -19.42
N TYR A 82 3.59 8.08 -18.45
CA TYR A 82 4.20 6.74 -18.48
C TYR A 82 3.19 5.60 -18.49
N GLY A 83 1.89 5.89 -18.33
CA GLY A 83 0.87 4.87 -18.10
C GLY A 83 0.87 4.35 -16.65
N VAL A 84 0.05 3.33 -16.38
CA VAL A 84 -0.17 2.79 -15.02
C VAL A 84 1.02 1.97 -14.51
N GLY A 85 1.84 1.41 -15.40
CA GLY A 85 2.98 0.60 -14.99
C GLY A 85 3.94 0.29 -16.13
N PRO A 86 5.13 -0.20 -15.80
CA PRO A 86 6.21 -0.40 -16.77
C PRO A 86 5.99 -1.58 -17.74
N GLY A 87 5.04 -2.47 -17.48
CA GLY A 87 4.75 -3.63 -18.34
C GLY A 87 5.86 -4.68 -18.45
N ALA A 88 6.99 -4.49 -17.78
CA ALA A 88 8.14 -5.39 -17.78
C ALA A 88 9.00 -5.23 -16.51
N VAL A 89 9.94 -6.15 -16.32
CA VAL A 89 10.98 -6.04 -15.27
C VAL A 89 12.08 -5.05 -15.66
N ARG A 90 12.86 -4.60 -14.67
CA ARG A 90 13.89 -3.55 -14.82
C ARG A 90 14.87 -3.77 -15.98
N PHE A 91 15.40 -4.99 -16.14
CA PHE A 91 16.43 -5.31 -17.13
C PHE A 91 15.92 -5.39 -18.58
N ILE A 92 14.65 -5.74 -18.80
CA ILE A 92 14.11 -5.92 -20.15
C ILE A 92 13.69 -4.57 -20.73
N SER A 93 12.66 -3.96 -20.14
CA SER A 93 12.12 -2.67 -20.60
C SER A 93 11.32 -1.96 -19.50
N GLY A 94 11.51 -2.34 -18.23
CA GLY A 94 10.68 -1.87 -17.13
C GLY A 94 11.21 -0.65 -16.36
N THR A 95 12.33 -0.07 -16.80
CA THR A 95 12.96 1.04 -16.08
C THR A 95 12.52 2.39 -16.66
N HIS A 96 11.54 3.02 -16.02
CA HIS A 96 11.18 4.42 -16.29
C HIS A 96 12.07 5.41 -15.52
N ARG A 97 12.14 6.66 -16.01
CA ARG A 97 12.93 7.74 -15.39
C ARG A 97 12.66 7.94 -13.89
N PRO A 98 11.40 7.90 -13.38
CA PRO A 98 11.14 8.02 -11.94
C PRO A 98 11.83 6.97 -11.06
N HIS A 99 12.13 5.77 -11.59
CA HIS A 99 12.88 4.76 -10.82
C HIS A 99 14.30 5.23 -10.55
N ILE A 100 14.99 5.71 -11.59
CA ILE A 100 16.38 6.18 -11.48
C ILE A 100 16.44 7.44 -10.61
N ASP A 101 15.53 8.39 -10.81
CA ASP A 101 15.51 9.63 -10.01
C ASP A 101 15.26 9.35 -8.52
N LEU A 102 14.40 8.38 -8.21
CA LEU A 102 14.14 7.99 -6.82
C LEU A 102 15.33 7.22 -6.22
N GLU A 103 15.98 6.33 -6.97
CA GLU A 103 17.20 5.63 -6.53
C GLU A 103 18.33 6.63 -6.21
N THR A 104 18.58 7.61 -7.08
CA THR A 104 19.57 8.68 -6.82
C THR A 104 19.20 9.46 -5.55
N LYS A 105 17.96 9.94 -5.43
CA LYS A 105 17.52 10.72 -4.26
C LYS A 105 17.60 9.93 -2.95
N LEU A 106 17.27 8.64 -2.98
CA LEU A 106 17.38 7.78 -1.79
C LEU A 106 18.84 7.56 -1.38
N ALA A 107 19.73 7.36 -2.35
CA ALA A 107 21.16 7.25 -2.09
C ALA A 107 21.70 8.53 -1.44
N GLU A 108 21.38 9.70 -2.00
CA GLU A 108 21.74 11.00 -1.45
C GLU A 108 21.18 11.21 -0.04
N PHE A 109 19.90 10.93 0.17
CA PHE A 109 19.22 11.10 1.46
C PHE A 109 19.86 10.26 2.58
N HIS A 110 20.33 9.06 2.25
CA HIS A 110 20.99 8.16 3.21
C HIS A 110 22.52 8.30 3.25
N GLY A 111 23.12 9.19 2.44
CA GLY A 111 24.57 9.32 2.33
C GLY A 111 25.25 8.01 1.86
N LYS A 112 24.66 7.33 0.87
CA LYS A 112 25.16 6.09 0.28
C LYS A 112 25.53 6.30 -1.18
N GLU A 113 26.40 5.44 -1.70
CA GLU A 113 26.89 5.50 -3.08
C GLU A 113 25.79 5.20 -4.11
N ALA A 114 24.86 4.31 -3.75
CA ALA A 114 23.74 3.91 -4.60
C ALA A 114 22.56 3.42 -3.74
N ALA A 115 21.38 3.38 -4.35
CA ALA A 115 20.19 2.72 -3.81
C ALA A 115 19.50 1.92 -4.91
N MET A 116 18.68 0.95 -4.51
CA MET A 116 17.94 0.10 -5.45
C MET A 116 16.49 -0.07 -4.98
N LEU A 117 15.56 0.09 -5.91
CA LEU A 117 14.13 -0.08 -5.64
C LEU A 117 13.70 -1.55 -5.71
N PHE A 118 12.84 -1.91 -4.77
CA PHE A 118 12.09 -3.16 -4.74
C PHE A 118 10.60 -2.86 -4.64
N SER A 119 9.74 -3.86 -4.87
CA SER A 119 8.28 -3.70 -4.79
C SER A 119 7.76 -3.41 -3.37
N SER A 120 8.50 -3.82 -2.34
CA SER A 120 8.22 -3.50 -0.94
C SER A 120 9.46 -3.72 -0.07
N ALA A 121 9.48 -3.12 1.12
CA ALA A 121 10.54 -3.35 2.10
C ALA A 121 10.66 -4.82 2.52
N TYR A 122 9.54 -5.56 2.56
CA TYR A 122 9.56 -7.01 2.83
C TYR A 122 10.35 -7.77 1.77
N VAL A 123 10.14 -7.45 0.48
CA VAL A 123 10.87 -8.08 -0.62
C VAL A 123 12.34 -7.67 -0.59
N THR A 124 12.66 -6.43 -0.21
CA THR A 124 14.05 -6.02 0.06
C THR A 124 14.70 -6.92 1.12
N SER A 125 14.07 -7.10 2.27
CA SER A 125 14.61 -7.95 3.35
C SER A 125 14.79 -9.41 2.95
N MET A 126 13.94 -9.93 2.08
CA MET A 126 14.06 -11.30 1.57
C MET A 126 15.12 -11.45 0.48
N GLY A 127 15.36 -10.40 -0.31
CA GLY A 127 16.24 -10.42 -1.48
C GLY A 127 17.66 -9.90 -1.23
N VAL A 128 17.87 -9.19 -0.14
CA VAL A 128 19.18 -8.72 0.31
C VAL A 128 19.66 -9.71 1.39
N ILE A 129 20.52 -10.65 1.00
CA ILE A 129 21.25 -11.56 1.89
C ILE A 129 22.57 -10.90 2.28
#